data_AF-A0A4Q9WEM0-F1
#
_entry.id   AF-A0A4Q9WEM0-F1
#
_cell.length_a   1.000
_cell.length_b   1.000
_cell.length_c   1.000
_cell.angle_alpha   90.00
_cell.angle_beta   90.00
_cell.angle_gamma   90.00
#
_symmetry.space_group_name_H-M   'P 1'
#
loop_
_entity.id
_entity.type
_entity.pdbx_description
1 polymer ?
#
loop_
_entity_poly.entity_id
_entity_poly.type
_entity_poly.pdbx_seq_one_letter_code
_entity_poly.pdbx_strand_id
1 'polypeptide(L)'
;MKTTISVEQGKLCFHHIQQPTDIMYQFEDRIGIFLQKFPLTFEINNHMVTLDLKHHFSSGIISGLKIKMALDVEAREPIILDDINPLYIVTIHVDKEALYITLTAKDNLVTIHCQGNQLQLISDYKCTTYLGQLVAGTMLPTAKYFVTKDKHIIMEDMLTMMQHLAIRQQRWSVYVQLKDDCGNQYVEKVQLTDWIHQNKALLAQYSVDYHQKDNFLLYGNVQQQVTSLPISIQAVNQRLYSLTCDRELAHDTIYLALRSRQGNPFHYREYVEFPTIKQSAIIDLGQLHKIYTKDGDNFDVLIGKNFETARFVIPTNHKQIDTRYVTLSNTMNAKFYINGRGGLSLYVLEKTQSQAYEVPKIAVLGTCFSRNGLNTLPYFNPDYKKYMNCVFTQFHSRLDALNAVPAPASLMQQYKQHHEFEHIARDMAKTFYDELRQSGAEILVIDLYADALLTSLKLNNGSKITYNYLIKDNPNLGDYVSEWNAHEFDNDTDYYNEWLAELHKFMHHITNIIPESHIILNRGRLAEKYSEEGQLKTFSTIQQIKKANEIWENLDNLLLQHYPQVKVIDLTGKQYHADKNHPFGFSYSHYESQYYKDYFSELVKQVLLIKAL
;
A
#
# COMPACT_ATOMS: atom_id res chain seq x y z
N MET A 1 -30.98 -23.10 -24.12
CA MET A 1 -32.16 -23.55 -23.34
C MET A 1 -31.98 -22.96 -21.95
N LYS A 2 -33.03 -22.43 -21.31
CA LYS A 2 -32.88 -21.91 -19.94
C LYS A 2 -32.50 -23.03 -18.99
N THR A 3 -31.63 -22.72 -18.04
CA THR A 3 -31.25 -23.67 -16.98
C THR A 3 -32.46 -23.85 -16.07
N THR A 4 -32.81 -25.10 -15.75
CA THR A 4 -33.77 -25.38 -14.68
C THR A 4 -33.02 -25.94 -13.48
N ILE A 5 -33.56 -25.73 -12.28
CA ILE A 5 -32.92 -26.20 -11.05
C ILE A 5 -33.86 -27.08 -10.24
N SER A 6 -33.34 -28.02 -9.46
CA SER A 6 -34.10 -28.77 -8.44
C SER A 6 -33.23 -28.98 -7.19
N VAL A 7 -33.85 -29.30 -6.06
CA VAL A 7 -33.12 -29.74 -4.86
C VAL A 7 -33.53 -31.17 -4.57
N GLU A 8 -32.57 -32.08 -4.60
CA GLU A 8 -32.77 -33.51 -4.41
C GLU A 8 -31.77 -34.02 -3.38
N GLN A 9 -32.26 -34.61 -2.28
CA GLN A 9 -31.42 -35.17 -1.21
C GLN A 9 -30.36 -34.20 -0.65
N GLY A 10 -30.65 -32.89 -0.62
CA GLY A 10 -29.72 -31.85 -0.15
C GLY A 10 -28.70 -31.39 -1.19
N LYS A 11 -28.80 -31.85 -2.44
CA LYS A 11 -28.02 -31.35 -3.57
C LYS A 11 -28.85 -30.41 -4.43
N LEU A 12 -28.28 -29.26 -4.81
CA LEU A 12 -28.83 -28.38 -5.83
C LEU A 12 -28.41 -28.89 -7.21
N CYS A 13 -29.39 -29.31 -8.00
CA CYS A 13 -29.21 -29.85 -9.34
C CYS A 13 -29.40 -28.76 -10.39
N PHE A 14 -28.48 -28.67 -11.35
CA PHE A 14 -28.52 -27.77 -12.49
C PHE A 14 -28.78 -28.56 -13.76
N HIS A 15 -29.98 -28.42 -14.31
CA HIS A 15 -30.39 -29.08 -15.56
C HIS A 15 -30.01 -28.19 -16.75
N HIS A 16 -29.53 -28.81 -17.83
CA HIS A 16 -29.04 -28.13 -19.04
C HIS A 16 -27.70 -27.37 -18.88
N ILE A 17 -26.96 -27.64 -17.81
CA ILE A 17 -25.55 -27.25 -17.66
C ILE A 17 -24.67 -28.48 -17.88
N GLN A 18 -23.68 -28.37 -18.77
CA GLN A 18 -22.85 -29.51 -19.17
C GLN A 18 -21.56 -29.61 -18.36
N GLN A 19 -20.97 -28.48 -17.96
CA GLN A 19 -19.72 -28.45 -17.22
C GLN A 19 -19.82 -27.52 -16.01
N PRO A 20 -19.19 -27.85 -14.86
CA PRO A 20 -19.06 -26.96 -13.72
C PRO A 20 -18.47 -25.59 -14.06
N THR A 21 -17.60 -25.53 -15.06
CA THR A 21 -16.97 -24.29 -15.55
C THR A 21 -17.97 -23.30 -16.13
N ASP A 22 -19.18 -23.75 -16.47
CA ASP A 22 -20.24 -22.90 -17.00
C ASP A 22 -20.96 -22.11 -15.88
N ILE A 23 -20.72 -22.46 -14.61
CA ILE A 23 -21.31 -21.81 -13.45
C ILE A 23 -20.33 -20.77 -12.88
N MET A 24 -20.46 -19.54 -13.34
CA MET A 24 -19.73 -18.39 -12.79
C MET A 24 -20.47 -17.81 -11.58
N TYR A 25 -19.78 -17.65 -10.44
CA TYR A 25 -20.38 -17.12 -9.22
C TYR A 25 -19.52 -16.09 -8.48
N GLN A 26 -20.19 -15.25 -7.70
CA GLN A 26 -19.60 -14.19 -6.87
C GLN A 26 -20.15 -14.28 -5.44
N PHE A 27 -19.30 -13.98 -4.46
CA PHE A 27 -19.69 -13.92 -3.05
C PHE A 27 -19.88 -12.49 -2.58
N GLU A 28 -20.92 -12.29 -1.79
CA GLU A 28 -21.19 -11.05 -1.09
C GLU A 28 -21.36 -11.39 0.40
N ASP A 29 -20.54 -10.77 1.25
CA ASP A 29 -20.70 -10.79 2.70
C ASP A 29 -20.96 -9.36 3.23
N ARG A 30 -21.04 -9.18 4.55
CA ARG A 30 -21.33 -7.86 5.16
C ARG A 30 -20.26 -6.79 4.90
N ILE A 31 -19.13 -7.15 4.30
CA ILE A 31 -17.93 -6.32 4.13
C ILE A 31 -17.67 -5.98 2.65
N GLY A 32 -18.31 -6.66 1.69
CA GLY A 32 -18.19 -6.38 0.26
C GLY A 32 -18.38 -7.59 -0.66
N ILE A 33 -18.06 -7.39 -1.95
CA ILE A 33 -18.09 -8.43 -2.99
C ILE A 33 -16.67 -9.01 -3.10
N PHE A 34 -16.54 -10.32 -2.96
CA PHE A 34 -15.27 -11.03 -2.98
C PHE A 34 -15.27 -12.12 -4.06
N LEU A 35 -14.15 -12.23 -4.77
CA LEU A 35 -13.85 -13.40 -5.59
C LEU A 35 -13.10 -14.41 -4.70
N GLN A 36 -13.56 -15.67 -4.69
CA GLN A 36 -12.87 -16.86 -4.12
C GLN A 36 -12.77 -17.04 -2.59
N LYS A 37 -13.56 -16.36 -1.75
CA LYS A 37 -13.50 -16.57 -0.29
C LYS A 37 -14.19 -17.88 0.20
N PHE A 38 -15.08 -18.47 -0.60
CA PHE A 38 -15.79 -19.72 -0.31
C PHE A 38 -15.77 -20.62 -1.56
N PRO A 39 -14.84 -21.56 -1.75
CA PRO A 39 -14.85 -22.40 -2.94
C PRO A 39 -16.07 -23.35 -2.94
N LEU A 40 -16.95 -23.22 -3.94
CA LEU A 40 -17.99 -24.22 -4.20
C LEU A 40 -17.41 -25.32 -5.07
N THR A 41 -17.64 -26.56 -4.65
CA THR A 41 -17.29 -27.77 -5.39
C THR A 41 -18.54 -28.34 -6.03
N PHE A 42 -18.50 -28.52 -7.35
CA PHE A 42 -19.60 -29.08 -8.13
C PHE A 42 -19.23 -30.48 -8.64
N GLU A 43 -20.20 -31.38 -8.64
CA GLU A 43 -20.06 -32.76 -9.11
C GLU A 43 -20.84 -32.95 -10.42
N ILE A 44 -20.29 -33.74 -11.35
CA ILE A 44 -20.99 -34.16 -12.57
C ILE A 44 -21.45 -35.60 -12.40
N ASN A 45 -22.76 -35.83 -12.42
CA ASN A 45 -23.36 -37.16 -12.41
C ASN A 45 -24.39 -37.26 -13.54
N ASN A 46 -24.28 -38.28 -14.41
CA ASN A 46 -25.23 -38.52 -15.51
C ASN A 46 -25.53 -37.29 -16.39
N HIS A 47 -24.51 -36.50 -16.75
CA HIS A 47 -24.63 -35.25 -17.53
C HIS A 47 -25.40 -34.12 -16.82
N MET A 48 -25.49 -34.17 -15.48
CA MET A 48 -26.07 -33.13 -14.64
C MET A 48 -25.02 -32.60 -13.66
N VAL A 49 -24.94 -31.28 -13.53
CA VAL A 49 -24.07 -30.62 -12.54
C VAL A 49 -24.84 -30.47 -11.23
N THR A 50 -24.20 -30.79 -10.11
CA THR A 50 -24.80 -30.72 -8.78
C THR A 50 -23.90 -30.02 -7.77
N LEU A 51 -24.50 -29.33 -6.79
CA LEU A 51 -23.82 -28.71 -5.65
C LEU A 51 -24.37 -29.29 -4.34
N ASP A 52 -23.52 -29.91 -3.53
CA ASP A 52 -23.92 -30.45 -2.22
C ASP A 52 -24.06 -29.33 -1.17
N LEU A 53 -25.31 -29.00 -0.83
CA LEU A 53 -25.61 -27.89 0.08
C LEU A 53 -25.18 -28.20 1.52
N LYS A 54 -25.26 -29.47 1.95
CA LYS A 54 -24.82 -29.86 3.31
C LYS A 54 -23.31 -29.80 3.43
N HIS A 55 -22.58 -30.28 2.42
CA HIS A 55 -21.12 -30.22 2.41
C HIS A 55 -20.62 -28.77 2.56
N HIS A 56 -21.21 -27.82 1.84
CA HIS A 56 -20.76 -26.43 1.83
C HIS A 56 -21.32 -25.55 2.93
N PHE A 57 -22.53 -25.84 3.43
CA PHE A 57 -23.24 -24.91 4.31
C PHE A 57 -23.59 -25.47 5.70
N SER A 58 -23.23 -26.71 6.04
CA SER A 58 -23.52 -27.26 7.38
C SER A 58 -22.57 -26.80 8.49
N SER A 59 -21.37 -26.32 8.15
CA SER A 59 -20.31 -26.01 9.12
C SER A 59 -19.51 -24.77 8.72
N GLY A 60 -18.83 -24.16 9.69
CA GLY A 60 -17.88 -23.05 9.46
C GLY A 60 -18.50 -21.72 9.01
N ILE A 61 -19.82 -21.56 9.02
CA ILE A 61 -20.49 -20.31 8.63
C ILE A 61 -20.39 -19.30 9.78
N ILE A 62 -19.66 -18.20 9.56
CA ILE A 62 -19.38 -17.19 10.60
C ILE A 62 -20.27 -15.93 10.50
N SER A 63 -20.95 -15.75 9.38
CA SER A 63 -21.91 -14.66 9.14
C SER A 63 -22.85 -15.04 8.01
N GLY A 64 -23.94 -14.29 7.84
CA GLY A 64 -24.78 -14.42 6.64
C GLY A 64 -23.97 -14.23 5.36
N LEU A 65 -24.37 -14.96 4.32
CA LEU A 65 -23.66 -15.07 3.05
C LEU A 65 -24.67 -14.94 1.91
N LYS A 66 -24.29 -14.27 0.83
CA LYS A 66 -25.05 -14.26 -0.42
C LYS A 66 -24.13 -14.67 -1.57
N ILE A 67 -24.57 -15.65 -2.35
CA ILE A 67 -23.86 -16.17 -3.51
C ILE A 67 -24.70 -15.85 -4.73
N LYS A 68 -24.14 -15.14 -5.70
CA LYS A 68 -24.79 -14.85 -6.98
C LYS A 68 -24.17 -15.70 -8.07
N MET A 69 -24.97 -16.47 -8.79
CA MET A 69 -24.56 -17.25 -9.96
C MET A 69 -25.16 -16.61 -11.21
N ALA A 70 -24.31 -16.27 -12.17
CA ALA A 70 -24.72 -15.63 -13.42
C ALA A 70 -25.23 -16.70 -14.41
N LEU A 71 -26.45 -17.18 -14.15
CA LEU A 71 -27.11 -18.22 -14.93
C LEU A 71 -28.50 -17.75 -15.35
N ASP A 72 -28.81 -17.93 -16.63
CA ASP A 72 -30.17 -17.73 -17.16
C ASP A 72 -31.07 -18.90 -16.70
N VAL A 73 -31.64 -18.75 -15.50
CA VAL A 73 -32.51 -19.72 -14.84
C VAL A 73 -33.98 -19.33 -15.02
N GLU A 74 -34.84 -20.33 -15.24
CA GLU A 74 -36.29 -20.12 -15.29
C GLU A 74 -36.83 -19.55 -13.97
N ALA A 75 -37.70 -18.54 -14.07
CA ALA A 75 -38.31 -17.90 -12.91
C ALA A 75 -39.16 -18.90 -12.11
N ARG A 76 -38.99 -18.88 -10.79
CA ARG A 76 -39.66 -19.82 -9.87
C ARG A 76 -39.74 -19.27 -8.46
N GLU A 77 -40.61 -19.88 -7.66
CA GLU A 77 -40.69 -19.62 -6.22
C GLU A 77 -39.38 -19.98 -5.49
N PRO A 78 -38.99 -19.20 -4.47
CA PRO A 78 -37.84 -19.50 -3.63
C PRO A 78 -37.92 -20.87 -2.97
N ILE A 79 -36.79 -21.59 -2.94
CA ILE A 79 -36.64 -22.83 -2.19
C ILE A 79 -36.01 -22.47 -0.84
N ILE A 80 -36.69 -22.81 0.25
CA ILE A 80 -36.25 -22.51 1.62
C ILE A 80 -35.86 -23.82 2.30
N LEU A 81 -34.63 -23.90 2.81
CA LEU A 81 -34.07 -25.09 3.45
C LEU A 81 -33.55 -24.70 4.86
N ASP A 82 -34.26 -25.14 5.89
CA ASP A 82 -33.95 -24.82 7.29
C ASP A 82 -33.18 -25.94 8.03
N ASP A 83 -33.04 -27.12 7.41
CA ASP A 83 -32.37 -28.30 7.96
C ASP A 83 -30.88 -28.41 7.60
N ILE A 84 -30.37 -27.52 6.74
CA ILE A 84 -28.99 -27.58 6.24
C ILE A 84 -27.98 -27.06 7.26
N ASN A 85 -28.30 -25.96 7.94
CA ASN A 85 -27.44 -25.32 8.94
C ASN A 85 -28.19 -25.10 10.26
N PRO A 86 -27.56 -25.34 11.42
CA PRO A 86 -28.21 -25.12 12.72
C PRO A 86 -28.62 -23.67 12.98
N LEU A 87 -27.79 -22.69 12.56
CA LEU A 87 -27.98 -21.26 12.82
C LEU A 87 -28.57 -20.47 11.64
N TYR A 88 -28.49 -21.00 10.43
CA TYR A 88 -28.88 -20.29 9.20
C TYR A 88 -29.92 -21.06 8.38
N ILE A 89 -30.82 -20.32 7.73
CA ILE A 89 -31.73 -20.81 6.69
C ILE A 89 -31.04 -20.58 5.34
N VAL A 90 -30.99 -21.62 4.51
CA VAL A 90 -30.47 -21.55 3.14
C VAL A 90 -31.64 -21.31 2.20
N THR A 91 -31.65 -20.15 1.52
CA THR A 91 -32.69 -19.77 0.56
C THR A 91 -32.11 -19.68 -0.84
N ILE A 92 -32.70 -20.41 -1.78
CA ILE A 92 -32.34 -20.42 -3.19
C ILE A 92 -33.43 -19.69 -3.97
N HIS A 93 -33.11 -18.60 -4.66
CA HIS A 93 -34.10 -17.79 -5.39
C HIS A 93 -33.51 -17.19 -6.67
N VAL A 94 -34.39 -16.80 -7.60
CA VAL A 94 -34.01 -16.18 -8.88
C VAL A 94 -34.43 -14.72 -8.85
N ASP A 95 -33.51 -13.80 -9.17
CA ASP A 95 -33.78 -12.38 -9.35
C ASP A 95 -33.00 -11.84 -10.56
N LYS A 96 -33.66 -11.06 -11.43
CA LYS A 96 -33.06 -10.43 -12.64
C LYS A 96 -32.14 -11.37 -13.45
N GLU A 97 -32.62 -12.58 -13.76
CA GLU A 97 -31.88 -13.59 -14.55
C GLU A 97 -30.58 -14.07 -13.91
N ALA A 98 -30.49 -14.04 -12.57
CA ALA A 98 -29.41 -14.67 -11.81
C ALA A 98 -29.97 -15.53 -10.68
N LEU A 99 -29.24 -16.60 -10.36
CA LEU A 99 -29.56 -17.49 -9.24
C LEU A 99 -28.81 -17.05 -7.99
N TYR A 100 -29.51 -17.00 -6.86
CA TYR A 100 -28.94 -16.64 -5.57
C TYR A 100 -29.07 -17.77 -4.56
N ILE A 101 -28.00 -18.01 -3.80
CA ILE A 101 -28.03 -18.79 -2.56
C ILE A 101 -27.75 -17.82 -1.42
N THR A 102 -28.69 -17.66 -0.49
CA THR A 102 -28.57 -16.74 0.64
C THR A 102 -28.70 -17.49 1.95
N LEU A 103 -27.78 -17.23 2.88
CA LEU A 103 -27.81 -17.74 4.25
C LEU A 103 -28.26 -16.62 5.18
N THR A 104 -29.49 -16.72 5.69
CA THR A 104 -30.07 -15.78 6.67
C THR A 104 -30.15 -16.44 8.03
N ALA A 105 -29.82 -15.72 9.11
CA ALA A 105 -29.90 -16.29 10.45
C ALA A 105 -31.34 -16.72 10.77
N LYS A 106 -31.50 -17.82 11.50
CA LYS A 106 -32.82 -18.23 12.01
C LYS A 106 -33.32 -17.23 13.04
N ASP A 107 -34.64 -17.13 13.15
CA ASP A 107 -35.27 -16.30 14.17
C ASP A 107 -35.05 -16.89 15.57
N ASN A 108 -35.03 -16.02 16.59
CA ASN A 108 -35.03 -16.39 18.00
C ASN A 108 -33.86 -17.30 18.45
N LEU A 109 -32.68 -17.20 17.82
CA LEU A 109 -31.48 -17.95 18.23
C LEU A 109 -31.01 -17.62 19.65
N VAL A 110 -31.33 -16.42 20.14
CA VAL A 110 -31.09 -15.99 21.51
C VAL A 110 -32.18 -15.02 21.96
N THR A 111 -32.73 -15.26 23.15
CA THR A 111 -33.60 -14.31 23.84
C THR A 111 -32.84 -13.68 25.00
N ILE A 112 -32.94 -12.36 25.14
CA ILE A 112 -32.23 -11.60 26.17
C ILE A 112 -33.26 -11.01 27.13
N HIS A 113 -33.19 -11.39 28.40
CA HIS A 113 -34.03 -10.85 29.45
C HIS A 113 -33.22 -9.92 30.36
N CYS A 114 -33.81 -8.78 30.69
CA CYS A 114 -33.22 -7.83 31.63
C CYS A 114 -33.82 -8.01 33.02
N GLN A 115 -32.96 -8.17 34.03
CA GLN A 115 -33.37 -8.21 35.43
C GLN A 115 -32.37 -7.40 36.28
N GLY A 116 -32.74 -6.16 36.63
CA GLY A 116 -31.87 -5.28 37.41
C GLY A 116 -30.57 -4.98 36.66
N ASN A 117 -29.41 -5.13 37.31
CA ASN A 117 -28.09 -4.91 36.71
C ASN A 117 -27.59 -6.09 35.86
N GLN A 118 -28.41 -7.12 35.65
CA GLN A 118 -28.04 -8.32 34.90
C GLN A 118 -28.84 -8.49 33.60
N LEU A 119 -28.18 -9.03 32.58
CA LEU A 119 -28.85 -9.64 31.41
C LEU A 119 -28.73 -11.14 31.48
N GLN A 120 -29.84 -11.83 31.27
CA GLN A 120 -29.90 -13.28 31.12
C GLN A 120 -30.08 -13.66 29.65
N LEU A 121 -29.23 -14.55 29.16
CA LEU A 121 -29.25 -15.08 27.80
C LEU A 121 -29.91 -16.47 27.79
N ILE A 122 -30.98 -16.63 27.01
CA ILE A 122 -31.63 -17.92 26.76
C ILE A 122 -31.29 -18.34 25.33
N SER A 123 -30.52 -19.41 25.20
CA SER A 123 -30.13 -20.00 23.92
C SER A 123 -29.69 -21.46 24.16
N ASP A 124 -29.90 -22.32 23.17
CA ASP A 124 -29.40 -23.70 23.16
C ASP A 124 -27.91 -23.78 22.78
N TYR A 125 -27.34 -22.67 22.29
CA TYR A 125 -25.97 -22.60 21.81
C TYR A 125 -24.99 -22.07 22.88
N LYS A 126 -23.69 -22.27 22.63
CA LYS A 126 -22.64 -21.68 23.48
C LYS A 126 -22.61 -20.17 23.26
N CYS A 127 -22.76 -19.41 24.33
CA CYS A 127 -22.75 -17.95 24.28
C CYS A 127 -21.37 -17.39 24.64
N THR A 128 -21.00 -16.27 24.03
CA THR A 128 -19.86 -15.45 24.44
C THR A 128 -20.22 -13.98 24.28
N THR A 129 -20.10 -13.23 25.35
CA THR A 129 -20.42 -11.80 25.37
C THR A 129 -19.14 -10.99 25.24
N TYR A 130 -19.18 -9.94 24.42
CA TYR A 130 -18.08 -9.00 24.27
C TYR A 130 -18.56 -7.56 24.11
N LEU A 131 -17.72 -6.63 24.55
CA LEU A 131 -17.85 -5.22 24.26
C LEU A 131 -17.15 -4.92 22.93
N GLY A 132 -17.89 -4.34 22.00
CA GLY A 132 -17.36 -3.82 20.74
C GLY A 132 -17.10 -2.33 20.82
N GLN A 133 -15.85 -1.92 20.60
CA GLN A 133 -15.47 -0.52 20.46
C GLN A 133 -15.82 -0.05 19.03
N LEU A 134 -16.61 1.02 18.86
CA LEU A 134 -17.07 1.47 17.52
C LEU A 134 -16.20 2.60 16.94
N VAL A 135 -16.11 2.69 15.61
CA VAL A 135 -15.51 3.85 14.91
C VAL A 135 -16.45 5.06 14.97
N ALA A 136 -15.90 6.27 15.09
CA ALA A 136 -16.67 7.48 14.86
C ALA A 136 -17.29 7.48 13.45
N GLY A 137 -18.63 7.58 13.37
CA GLY A 137 -19.35 7.60 12.10
C GLY A 137 -19.71 6.22 11.53
N THR A 138 -19.36 5.10 12.18
CA THR A 138 -19.82 3.76 11.77
C THR A 138 -20.42 2.98 12.94
N MET A 139 -21.13 1.89 12.63
CA MET A 139 -21.68 0.94 13.61
C MET A 139 -20.85 -0.34 13.71
N LEU A 140 -19.66 -0.37 13.09
CA LEU A 140 -18.79 -1.53 13.05
C LEU A 140 -17.79 -1.51 14.23
N PRO A 141 -17.60 -2.63 14.94
CA PRO A 141 -16.63 -2.70 16.02
C PRO A 141 -15.20 -2.83 15.46
N THR A 142 -14.27 -1.98 15.94
CA THR A 142 -12.83 -2.03 15.65
C THR A 142 -12.06 -2.99 16.52
N ALA A 143 -12.56 -3.21 17.75
CA ALA A 143 -11.98 -4.12 18.72
C ALA A 143 -13.09 -4.80 19.53
N LYS A 144 -12.86 -6.06 19.91
CA LYS A 144 -13.76 -6.86 20.75
C LYS A 144 -13.05 -7.15 22.07
N TYR A 145 -13.69 -6.82 23.18
CA TYR A 145 -13.19 -7.08 24.53
C TYR A 145 -14.08 -8.12 25.19
N PHE A 146 -13.50 -9.27 25.52
CA PHE A 146 -14.20 -10.39 26.14
C PHE A 146 -14.78 -9.98 27.49
N VAL A 147 -16.07 -10.23 27.70
CA VAL A 147 -16.76 -9.99 28.98
C VAL A 147 -16.93 -11.30 29.73
N THR A 148 -17.69 -12.24 29.16
CA THR A 148 -17.96 -13.54 29.80
C THR A 148 -18.41 -14.60 28.80
N LYS A 149 -18.30 -15.88 29.19
CA LYS A 149 -18.95 -17.02 28.52
C LYS A 149 -20.24 -17.46 29.24
N ASP A 150 -20.55 -16.84 30.37
CA ASP A 150 -21.74 -17.16 31.14
C ASP A 150 -22.98 -16.62 30.43
N LYS A 151 -24.12 -17.28 30.69
CA LYS A 151 -25.44 -16.81 30.24
C LYS A 151 -25.97 -15.63 31.07
N HIS A 152 -25.18 -15.10 31.99
CA HIS A 152 -25.51 -13.92 32.80
C HIS A 152 -24.44 -12.86 32.60
N ILE A 153 -24.85 -11.64 32.25
CA ILE A 153 -23.95 -10.50 32.02
C ILE A 153 -24.23 -9.46 33.09
N ILE A 154 -23.20 -9.04 33.82
CA ILE A 154 -23.31 -8.02 34.87
C ILE A 154 -22.87 -6.66 34.30
N MET A 155 -23.67 -5.61 34.54
CA MET A 155 -23.40 -4.28 33.99
C MET A 155 -22.10 -3.68 34.54
N GLU A 156 -21.84 -3.83 35.85
CA GLU A 156 -20.64 -3.30 36.52
C GLU A 156 -19.35 -3.83 35.89
N ASP A 157 -19.28 -5.11 35.54
CA ASP A 157 -18.11 -5.70 34.89
C ASP A 157 -17.81 -5.01 33.56
N MET A 158 -18.86 -4.74 32.77
CA MET A 158 -18.72 -4.01 31.51
C MET A 158 -18.34 -2.55 31.71
N LEU A 159 -18.97 -1.85 32.65
CA LEU A 159 -18.69 -0.43 32.91
C LEU A 159 -17.28 -0.23 33.45
N THR A 160 -16.81 -1.11 34.33
CA THR A 160 -15.43 -1.14 34.84
C THR A 160 -14.45 -1.35 33.70
N MET A 161 -14.74 -2.32 32.82
CA MET A 161 -13.93 -2.56 31.61
C MET A 161 -13.90 -1.33 30.70
N MET A 162 -15.04 -0.67 30.47
CA MET A 162 -15.11 0.57 29.69
C MET A 162 -14.30 1.69 30.33
N GLN A 163 -14.35 1.87 31.65
CA GLN A 163 -13.60 2.90 32.36
C GLN A 163 -12.08 2.73 32.18
N HIS A 164 -11.58 1.49 32.19
CA HIS A 164 -10.16 1.22 31.96
C HIS A 164 -9.73 1.37 30.50
N LEU A 165 -10.65 1.23 29.55
CA LEU A 165 -10.33 1.13 28.12
C LEU A 165 -10.75 2.35 27.29
N ALA A 166 -11.66 3.19 27.76
CA ALA A 166 -12.33 4.19 26.93
C ALA A 166 -11.57 5.52 26.78
N ILE A 167 -11.81 6.17 25.64
CA ILE A 167 -11.44 7.56 25.37
C ILE A 167 -12.68 8.46 25.44
N ARG A 168 -12.48 9.77 25.60
CA ARG A 168 -13.56 10.77 25.51
C ARG A 168 -14.37 10.54 24.22
N GLN A 169 -15.68 10.39 24.38
CA GLN A 169 -16.63 10.16 23.28
C GLN A 169 -16.44 8.81 22.55
N GLN A 170 -15.75 7.84 23.17
CA GLN A 170 -15.69 6.48 22.63
C GLN A 170 -17.07 5.84 22.70
N ARG A 171 -17.50 5.31 21.56
CA ARG A 171 -18.76 4.58 21.41
C ARG A 171 -18.53 3.09 21.63
N TRP A 172 -19.43 2.46 22.34
CA TRP A 172 -19.38 1.04 22.70
C TRP A 172 -20.72 0.37 22.46
N SER A 173 -20.70 -0.90 22.07
CA SER A 173 -21.90 -1.74 21.95
C SER A 173 -21.65 -3.11 22.54
N VAL A 174 -22.70 -3.75 23.05
CA VAL A 174 -22.64 -5.09 23.62
C VAL A 174 -23.09 -6.08 22.55
N TYR A 175 -22.33 -7.15 22.38
CA TYR A 175 -22.63 -8.20 21.41
C TYR A 175 -22.61 -9.56 22.09
N VAL A 176 -23.52 -10.43 21.62
CA VAL A 176 -23.56 -11.85 22.00
C VAL A 176 -23.21 -12.65 20.77
N GLN A 177 -22.17 -13.48 20.88
CA GLN A 177 -21.83 -14.49 19.89
C GLN A 177 -22.38 -15.83 20.32
N LEU A 178 -23.10 -16.48 19.41
CA LEU A 178 -23.50 -17.88 19.52
C LEU A 178 -22.56 -18.74 18.70
N LYS A 179 -22.24 -19.93 19.20
CA LYS A 179 -21.47 -20.93 18.49
C LYS A 179 -22.09 -22.32 18.66
N ASP A 180 -22.27 -23.03 17.56
CA ASP A 180 -22.67 -24.43 17.58
C ASP A 180 -21.45 -25.37 17.60
N ASP A 181 -21.69 -26.68 17.66
CA ASP A 181 -20.63 -27.68 17.69
C ASP A 181 -19.98 -27.93 16.31
N CYS A 182 -20.63 -27.50 15.23
CA CYS A 182 -20.12 -27.56 13.86
C CYS A 182 -19.24 -26.35 13.50
N GLY A 183 -19.00 -25.44 14.46
CA GLY A 183 -18.15 -24.26 14.26
C GLY A 183 -18.84 -23.08 13.58
N ASN A 184 -20.15 -23.16 13.34
CA ASN A 184 -20.95 -22.03 12.87
C ASN A 184 -21.08 -20.98 13.98
N GLN A 185 -21.18 -19.71 13.58
CA GLN A 185 -21.25 -18.58 14.50
C GLN A 185 -22.34 -17.61 14.07
N TYR A 186 -23.01 -17.04 15.06
CA TYR A 186 -23.95 -15.94 14.89
C TYR A 186 -23.61 -14.82 15.87
N VAL A 187 -23.83 -13.57 15.49
CA VAL A 187 -23.57 -12.41 16.35
C VAL A 187 -24.81 -11.52 16.39
N GLU A 188 -25.36 -11.36 17.58
CA GLU A 188 -26.47 -10.47 17.91
C GLU A 188 -25.94 -9.19 18.57
N LYS A 189 -26.46 -8.03 18.20
CA LYS A 189 -26.21 -6.78 18.93
C LYS A 189 -27.29 -6.64 20.01
N VAL A 190 -26.88 -6.58 21.26
CA VAL A 190 -27.81 -6.49 22.40
C VAL A 190 -28.54 -5.14 22.38
N GLN A 191 -29.87 -5.15 22.52
CA GLN A 191 -30.67 -3.94 22.73
C GLN A 191 -30.54 -3.48 24.19
N LEU A 192 -30.00 -2.28 24.40
CA LEU A 192 -29.63 -1.83 25.74
C LEU A 192 -30.71 -0.98 26.43
N THR A 193 -31.77 -0.60 25.72
CA THR A 193 -32.75 0.39 26.19
C THR A 193 -33.36 0.05 27.55
N ASP A 194 -33.89 -1.17 27.71
CA ASP A 194 -34.53 -1.58 28.97
C ASP A 194 -33.52 -1.74 30.10
N TRP A 195 -32.34 -2.30 29.78
CA TRP A 195 -31.26 -2.50 30.74
C TRP A 195 -30.71 -1.18 31.27
N ILE A 196 -30.58 -0.19 30.40
CA ILE A 196 -30.12 1.14 30.78
C ILE A 196 -31.20 1.88 31.55
N HIS A 197 -32.48 1.72 31.19
CA HIS A 197 -33.58 2.32 31.93
C HIS A 197 -33.59 1.87 33.40
N GLN A 198 -33.33 0.59 33.67
CA GLN A 198 -33.26 0.03 35.02
C GLN A 198 -31.99 0.46 35.80
N ASN A 199 -30.93 0.95 35.14
CA ASN A 199 -29.61 1.17 35.76
C ASN A 199 -29.02 2.57 35.50
N LYS A 200 -29.83 3.58 35.19
CA LYS A 200 -29.36 4.96 34.88
C LYS A 200 -28.41 5.55 35.93
N ALA A 201 -28.70 5.32 37.22
CA ALA A 201 -27.88 5.84 38.32
C ALA A 201 -26.47 5.23 38.32
N LEU A 202 -26.36 3.94 38.03
CA LEU A 202 -25.10 3.22 37.92
C LEU A 202 -24.27 3.73 36.73
N LEU A 203 -24.89 3.91 35.56
CA LEU A 203 -24.20 4.50 34.39
C LEU A 203 -23.62 5.89 34.70
N ALA A 204 -24.38 6.73 35.41
CA ALA A 204 -23.92 8.06 35.80
C ALA A 204 -22.70 8.01 36.74
N GLN A 205 -22.63 7.05 37.66
CA GLN A 205 -21.46 6.85 38.53
C GLN A 205 -20.19 6.56 37.73
N TYR A 206 -20.30 5.79 36.64
CA TYR A 206 -19.18 5.47 35.75
C TYR A 206 -18.97 6.51 34.64
N SER A 207 -19.73 7.61 34.65
CA SER A 207 -19.71 8.64 33.60
C SER A 207 -19.92 8.08 32.18
N VAL A 208 -20.87 7.14 32.05
CA VAL A 208 -21.27 6.55 30.78
C VAL A 208 -22.65 7.07 30.40
N ASP A 209 -22.77 7.65 29.21
CA ASP A 209 -24.04 8.05 28.62
C ASP A 209 -24.56 6.97 27.65
N TYR A 210 -25.87 7.02 27.34
CA TYR A 210 -26.50 6.12 26.37
C TYR A 210 -27.11 6.89 25.21
N HIS A 211 -26.75 6.50 23.99
CA HIS A 211 -27.37 7.01 22.79
C HIS A 211 -28.47 6.07 22.31
N GLN A 212 -29.70 6.31 22.76
CA GLN A 212 -30.85 5.43 22.54
C GLN A 212 -31.15 5.17 21.05
N LYS A 213 -31.07 6.20 20.20
CA LYS A 213 -31.39 6.08 18.77
C LYS A 213 -30.51 5.07 18.04
N ASP A 214 -29.23 5.03 18.37
CA ASP A 214 -28.25 4.17 17.68
C ASP A 214 -27.81 2.97 18.55
N ASN A 215 -28.40 2.83 19.74
CA ASN A 215 -28.15 1.78 20.72
C ASN A 215 -26.64 1.59 21.01
N PHE A 216 -25.97 2.63 21.51
CA PHE A 216 -24.56 2.55 21.95
C PHE A 216 -24.32 3.32 23.25
N LEU A 217 -23.32 2.89 24.01
CA LEU A 217 -22.83 3.57 25.21
C LEU A 217 -21.69 4.53 24.85
N LEU A 218 -21.64 5.67 25.51
CA LEU A 218 -20.65 6.72 25.31
C LEU A 218 -19.92 6.98 26.61
N TYR A 219 -18.60 6.79 26.64
CA TYR A 219 -17.83 7.16 27.82
C TYR A 219 -17.54 8.66 27.81
N GLY A 220 -18.05 9.38 28.82
CA GLY A 220 -18.14 10.84 28.82
C GLY A 220 -16.94 11.57 29.45
N ASN A 221 -16.14 10.93 30.31
CA ASN A 221 -15.33 11.69 31.26
C ASN A 221 -13.80 11.45 31.13
N VAL A 222 -13.10 12.51 30.71
CA VAL A 222 -11.64 12.69 30.92
C VAL A 222 -11.38 13.99 31.70
N GLN A 223 -12.43 14.69 32.16
CA GLN A 223 -12.25 15.98 32.84
C GLN A 223 -11.54 15.88 34.20
N GLN A 224 -11.26 14.67 34.69
CA GLN A 224 -10.52 14.44 35.93
C GLN A 224 -9.01 14.12 35.76
N GLN A 225 -8.42 14.24 34.55
CA GLN A 225 -7.00 13.92 34.31
C GLN A 225 -6.17 15.01 33.60
N VAL A 226 -6.61 16.27 33.61
CA VAL A 226 -5.84 17.39 33.03
C VAL A 226 -5.30 18.30 34.14
N THR A 227 -4.21 19.01 33.88
CA THR A 227 -3.70 20.06 34.76
C THR A 227 -3.23 21.24 33.93
N SER A 228 -3.85 22.39 34.17
CA SER A 228 -3.49 23.64 33.49
C SER A 228 -2.31 24.30 34.17
N LEU A 229 -1.28 24.63 33.38
CA LEU A 229 0.00 25.11 33.87
C LEU A 229 0.52 26.30 33.04
N PRO A 230 1.09 27.33 33.67
CA PRO A 230 1.83 28.36 32.96
C PRO A 230 3.20 27.81 32.55
N ILE A 231 3.21 27.00 31.49
CA ILE A 231 4.41 26.36 30.95
C ILE A 231 4.92 27.06 29.71
N SER A 232 6.24 27.19 29.65
CA SER A 232 7.03 27.55 28.47
C SER A 232 7.92 26.37 28.08
N ILE A 233 8.12 26.16 26.79
CA ILE A 233 9.06 25.16 26.30
C ILE A 233 9.92 25.74 25.18
N GLN A 234 11.24 25.69 25.37
CA GLN A 234 12.21 26.29 24.46
C GLN A 234 13.32 25.31 24.14
N ALA A 235 13.72 25.25 22.87
CA ALA A 235 14.89 24.48 22.46
C ALA A 235 16.16 25.13 23.04
N VAL A 236 16.95 24.34 23.78
CA VAL A 236 18.28 24.74 24.27
C VAL A 236 19.32 24.46 23.19
N ASN A 237 19.19 23.34 22.48
CA ASN A 237 19.99 22.98 21.31
C ASN A 237 19.21 21.99 20.41
N GLN A 238 19.89 21.30 19.49
CA GLN A 238 19.26 20.37 18.53
C GLN A 238 18.57 19.14 19.16
N ARG A 239 18.75 18.89 20.46
CA ARG A 239 18.25 17.67 21.14
C ARG A 239 17.63 17.94 22.52
N LEU A 240 18.01 19.02 23.18
CA LEU A 240 17.56 19.37 24.52
C LEU A 240 16.51 20.48 24.50
N TYR A 241 15.44 20.29 25.26
CA TYR A 241 14.45 21.31 25.57
C TYR A 241 14.46 21.65 27.05
N SER A 242 14.24 22.91 27.36
CA SER A 242 13.93 23.37 28.71
C SER A 242 12.43 23.59 28.80
N LEU A 243 11.77 22.85 29.68
CA LEU A 243 10.40 23.11 30.10
C LEU A 243 10.45 23.89 31.41
N THR A 244 9.87 25.09 31.43
CA THR A 244 9.79 25.94 32.63
C THR A 244 8.34 26.20 32.99
N CYS A 245 8.06 26.34 34.28
CA CYS A 245 6.74 26.69 34.79
C CYS A 245 6.84 27.82 35.80
N ASP A 246 5.93 28.80 35.72
CA ASP A 246 5.92 29.93 36.66
C ASP A 246 5.59 29.52 38.11
N ARG A 247 5.09 28.30 38.31
CA ARG A 247 4.90 27.68 39.63
C ARG A 247 5.90 26.56 39.85
N GLU A 248 6.23 26.32 41.11
CA GLU A 248 7.09 25.21 41.51
C GLU A 248 6.44 23.86 41.14
N LEU A 249 7.24 23.00 40.51
CA LEU A 249 6.90 21.63 40.10
C LEU A 249 7.57 20.59 41.01
N ALA A 250 8.22 21.01 42.10
CA ALA A 250 9.08 20.17 42.92
C ALA A 250 8.40 18.84 43.29
N HIS A 251 9.11 17.74 43.04
CA HIS A 251 8.68 16.35 43.25
C HIS A 251 7.71 15.77 42.23
N ASP A 252 7.35 16.50 41.17
CA ASP A 252 6.68 15.92 40.00
C ASP A 252 7.70 15.45 38.94
N THR A 253 7.29 14.47 38.14
CA THR A 253 8.01 13.99 36.97
C THR A 253 7.21 14.32 35.72
N ILE A 254 7.91 14.72 34.66
CA ILE A 254 7.32 14.89 33.34
C ILE A 254 7.49 13.59 32.57
N TYR A 255 6.42 13.14 31.93
CA TYR A 255 6.41 11.95 31.10
C TYR A 255 6.14 12.34 29.66
N LEU A 256 6.97 11.84 28.74
CA LEU A 256 6.62 11.77 27.32
C LEU A 256 6.07 10.38 27.04
N ALA A 257 4.76 10.27 26.88
CA ALA A 257 4.06 8.99 26.78
C ALA A 257 3.60 8.74 25.34
N LEU A 258 4.08 7.66 24.71
CA LEU A 258 3.78 7.34 23.31
C LEU A 258 2.32 6.91 23.16
N ARG A 259 1.57 7.60 22.30
CA ARG A 259 0.21 7.21 21.98
C ARG A 259 0.18 5.84 21.32
N SER A 260 -0.78 5.00 21.72
CA SER A 260 -0.93 3.68 21.10
C SER A 260 -1.26 3.82 19.61
N ARG A 261 -0.54 3.08 18.77
CA ARG A 261 -0.80 2.95 17.32
C ARG A 261 -2.02 2.08 17.01
N GLN A 262 -2.44 1.25 17.97
CA GLN A 262 -3.57 0.33 17.83
C GLN A 262 -4.50 0.46 19.04
N GLY A 263 -5.81 0.55 18.80
CA GLY A 263 -6.79 0.70 19.88
C GLY A 263 -6.84 2.11 20.47
N ASN A 264 -6.89 2.22 21.81
CA ASN A 264 -6.99 3.51 22.50
C ASN A 264 -5.65 4.27 22.45
N PRO A 265 -5.57 5.46 21.80
CA PRO A 265 -4.32 6.21 21.69
C PRO A 265 -3.77 6.73 23.02
N PHE A 266 -4.55 6.79 24.10
CA PHE A 266 -4.09 7.23 25.44
C PHE A 266 -3.80 6.05 26.38
N HIS A 267 -3.82 4.81 25.86
CA HIS A 267 -3.27 3.68 26.57
C HIS A 267 -1.77 3.61 26.31
N TYR A 268 -1.02 4.32 27.14
CA TYR A 268 0.43 4.40 27.04
C TYR A 268 1.07 3.12 27.57
N ARG A 269 1.84 2.44 26.73
CA ARG A 269 2.67 1.29 27.15
C ARG A 269 4.15 1.63 27.22
N GLU A 270 4.54 2.72 26.57
CA GLU A 270 5.91 3.19 26.45
C GLU A 270 5.95 4.68 26.80
N TYR A 271 6.84 5.05 27.71
CA TYR A 271 7.05 6.44 28.11
C TYR A 271 8.49 6.67 28.58
N VAL A 272 8.91 7.94 28.58
CA VAL A 272 10.20 8.36 29.12
C VAL A 272 9.98 9.42 30.19
N GLU A 273 10.77 9.35 31.25
CA GLU A 273 10.66 10.19 32.43
C GLU A 273 11.71 11.28 32.47
N PHE A 274 11.29 12.47 32.88
CA PHE A 274 12.13 13.65 33.06
C PHE A 274 11.82 14.29 34.42
N PRO A 275 12.69 14.06 35.44
CA PRO A 275 12.50 14.64 36.76
C PRO A 275 12.50 16.17 36.70
N THR A 276 11.63 16.81 37.49
CA THR A 276 11.63 18.26 37.63
C THR A 276 12.58 18.71 38.74
N ILE A 277 13.20 19.88 38.55
CA ILE A 277 14.01 20.58 39.54
C ILE A 277 13.42 21.98 39.70
N LYS A 278 12.87 22.26 40.89
CA LYS A 278 12.16 23.51 41.22
C LYS A 278 11.05 23.81 40.21
N GLN A 279 11.27 24.77 39.32
CA GLN A 279 10.31 25.28 38.34
C GLN A 279 10.56 24.74 36.92
N SER A 280 11.49 23.80 36.74
CA SER A 280 11.97 23.42 35.42
C SER A 280 12.26 21.94 35.27
N ALA A 281 12.33 21.48 34.02
CA ALA A 281 12.87 20.18 33.65
C ALA A 281 13.62 20.28 32.32
N ILE A 282 14.69 19.51 32.19
CA ILE A 282 15.41 19.33 30.94
C ILE A 282 14.90 18.07 30.26
N ILE A 283 14.28 18.25 29.10
CA ILE A 283 13.78 17.16 28.26
C ILE A 283 14.86 16.86 27.21
N ASP A 284 15.61 15.79 27.42
CA ASP A 284 16.49 15.22 26.42
C ASP A 284 15.70 14.30 25.48
N LEU A 285 15.33 14.81 24.30
CA LEU A 285 14.59 14.02 23.31
C LEU A 285 15.38 12.80 22.84
N GLY A 286 16.70 12.79 22.95
CA GLY A 286 17.43 11.61 22.58
C GLY A 286 17.17 10.44 23.51
N GLN A 287 16.64 10.62 24.73
CA GLN A 287 16.18 9.49 25.56
C GLN A 287 15.01 8.70 24.94
N LEU A 288 14.32 9.26 23.95
CA LEU A 288 13.27 8.56 23.20
C LEU A 288 13.81 7.40 22.35
N HIS A 289 15.14 7.25 22.17
CA HIS A 289 15.72 6.05 21.56
C HIS A 289 15.35 4.75 22.29
N LYS A 290 14.95 4.85 23.57
CA LYS A 290 14.46 3.72 24.38
C LYS A 290 13.10 3.21 23.89
N ILE A 291 12.39 4.01 23.10
CA ILE A 291 11.05 3.73 22.57
C ILE A 291 11.17 3.61 21.06
N TYR A 292 10.52 2.60 20.49
CA TYR A 292 10.51 2.44 19.05
C TYR A 292 9.57 3.46 18.38
N THR A 293 10.10 4.50 17.74
CA THR A 293 9.33 5.56 17.07
C THR A 293 9.19 5.37 15.55
N LYS A 294 8.05 5.79 14.99
CA LYS A 294 7.70 5.80 13.56
C LYS A 294 7.22 7.18 13.11
N ASP A 295 7.16 7.36 11.80
CA ASP A 295 6.47 8.50 11.20
C ASP A 295 5.05 8.63 11.73
N GLY A 296 4.63 9.85 12.06
CA GLY A 296 3.29 10.14 12.54
C GLY A 296 3.03 9.81 14.02
N ASP A 297 4.00 9.26 14.74
CA ASP A 297 3.85 9.01 16.17
C ASP A 297 3.63 10.31 16.95
N ASN A 298 2.88 10.20 18.04
CA ASN A 298 2.57 11.31 18.92
C ASN A 298 2.85 10.91 20.37
N PHE A 299 3.56 11.76 21.09
CA PHE A 299 3.72 11.64 22.53
C PHE A 299 2.88 12.70 23.23
N ASP A 300 2.20 12.31 24.30
CA ASP A 300 1.55 13.26 25.19
C ASP A 300 2.48 13.64 26.34
N VAL A 301 2.48 14.94 26.68
CA VAL A 301 3.22 15.45 27.83
C VAL A 301 2.32 15.33 29.06
N LEU A 302 2.71 14.44 29.97
CA LEU A 302 2.03 14.25 31.25
C LEU A 302 2.90 14.73 32.40
N ILE A 303 2.28 15.10 33.52
CA ILE A 303 2.97 15.49 34.75
C ILE A 303 2.33 14.84 35.98
N GLY A 304 3.16 14.35 36.89
CA GLY A 304 2.70 13.83 38.19
C GLY A 304 3.81 13.13 38.96
N LYS A 305 3.50 12.74 40.21
CA LYS A 305 4.46 12.06 41.11
C LYS A 305 4.86 10.67 40.63
N ASN A 306 3.95 9.97 39.98
CA ASN A 306 4.16 8.69 39.31
C ASN A 306 3.31 8.65 38.02
N PHE A 307 3.60 7.68 37.16
CA PHE A 307 2.96 7.60 35.84
C PHE A 307 1.46 7.34 35.92
N GLU A 308 1.02 6.49 36.85
CA GLU A 308 -0.38 6.06 37.02
C GLU A 308 -1.30 7.22 37.41
N THR A 309 -0.75 8.26 38.04
CA THR A 309 -1.47 9.47 38.44
C THR A 309 -1.15 10.69 37.58
N ALA A 310 -0.28 10.53 36.58
CA ALA A 310 0.14 11.62 35.72
C ALA A 310 -1.03 12.18 34.89
N ARG A 311 -1.03 13.50 34.74
CA ARG A 311 -2.12 14.26 34.10
C ARG A 311 -1.62 14.98 32.87
N PHE A 312 -2.48 15.16 31.88
CA PHE A 312 -2.16 15.94 30.70
C PHE A 312 -1.85 17.39 31.06
N VAL A 313 -0.77 17.90 30.49
CA VAL A 313 -0.39 19.30 30.63
C VAL A 313 -1.17 20.14 29.62
N ILE A 314 -1.94 21.12 30.10
CA ILE A 314 -2.55 22.16 29.28
C ILE A 314 -1.81 23.48 29.54
N PRO A 315 -0.98 23.96 28.59
CA PRO A 315 -0.28 25.22 28.76
C PRO A 315 -1.27 26.38 28.77
N THR A 316 -1.21 27.27 29.76
CA THR A 316 -2.02 28.50 29.78
C THR A 316 -1.40 29.62 28.92
N ASN A 317 -0.14 29.47 28.50
CA ASN A 317 0.61 30.50 27.77
C ASN A 317 1.14 29.98 26.41
N HIS A 318 0.23 29.78 25.45
CA HIS A 318 0.54 29.13 24.16
C HIS A 318 1.63 29.81 23.30
N LYS A 319 1.89 31.11 23.51
CA LYS A 319 2.88 31.88 22.73
C LYS A 319 4.34 31.52 23.04
N GLN A 320 4.59 30.72 24.08
CA GLN A 320 5.94 30.39 24.55
C GLN A 320 6.32 28.92 24.29
N ILE A 321 5.70 28.30 23.30
CA ILE A 321 5.97 26.91 22.89
C ILE A 321 6.75 26.94 21.58
N ASP A 322 7.99 26.47 21.62
CA ASP A 322 8.80 26.30 20.42
C ASP A 322 8.27 25.13 19.57
N THR A 323 7.70 25.46 18.41
CA THR A 323 7.07 24.51 17.48
C THR A 323 7.98 24.11 16.31
N ARG A 324 9.26 24.49 16.35
CA ARG A 324 10.23 24.09 15.33
C ARG A 324 10.52 22.59 15.42
N TYR A 325 10.75 21.97 14.26
CA TYR A 325 11.26 20.61 14.20
C TYR A 325 12.72 20.56 14.63
N VAL A 326 13.04 19.59 15.48
CA VAL A 326 14.42 19.24 15.84
C VAL A 326 14.70 17.78 15.51
N THR A 327 15.98 17.41 15.48
CA THR A 327 16.40 16.06 15.16
C THR A 327 16.20 15.13 16.34
N LEU A 328 15.34 14.12 16.16
CA LEU A 328 15.11 13.06 17.15
C LEU A 328 16.12 11.92 16.98
N SER A 329 16.35 11.52 15.72
CA SER A 329 17.28 10.48 15.34
C SER A 329 17.83 10.73 13.92
N ASN A 330 18.63 9.80 13.41
CA ASN A 330 19.10 9.86 12.02
C ASN A 330 17.95 9.89 11.01
N THR A 331 16.83 9.20 11.31
CA THR A 331 15.70 9.04 10.38
C THR A 331 14.47 9.88 10.74
N MET A 332 14.42 10.46 11.95
CA MET A 332 13.23 11.12 12.48
C MET A 332 13.53 12.54 12.98
N ASN A 333 12.58 13.45 12.77
CA ASN A 333 12.47 14.74 13.44
C ASN A 333 11.30 14.71 14.43
N ALA A 334 11.31 15.63 15.40
CA ALA A 334 10.19 15.83 16.31
C ALA A 334 9.93 17.32 16.58
N LYS A 335 8.68 17.68 16.91
CA LYS A 335 8.33 19.04 17.35
C LYS A 335 7.28 19.01 18.46
N PHE A 336 7.36 19.97 19.38
CA PHE A 336 6.27 20.21 20.32
C PHE A 336 5.13 20.98 19.66
N TYR A 337 3.90 20.70 20.07
CA TYR A 337 2.71 21.39 19.59
C TYR A 337 1.57 21.29 20.61
N ILE A 338 0.58 22.16 20.46
CA ILE A 338 -0.70 22.04 21.17
C ILE A 338 -1.65 21.20 20.33
N ASN A 339 -2.11 20.09 20.89
CA ASN A 339 -3.04 19.20 20.21
C ASN A 339 -4.48 19.75 20.22
N GLY A 340 -5.39 19.09 19.50
CA GLY A 340 -6.80 19.51 19.41
C GLY A 340 -7.58 19.53 20.74
N ARG A 341 -6.99 19.07 21.85
CA ARG A 341 -7.55 19.14 23.21
C ARG A 341 -6.95 20.28 24.05
N GLY A 342 -6.06 21.09 23.47
CA GLY A 342 -5.32 22.11 24.20
C GLY A 342 -4.12 21.58 24.99
N GLY A 343 -3.86 20.27 24.94
CA GLY A 343 -2.75 19.65 25.65
C GLY A 343 -1.42 19.79 24.90
N LEU A 344 -0.32 19.84 25.63
CA LEU A 344 1.03 19.81 25.08
C LEU A 344 1.37 18.38 24.63
N SER A 345 1.84 18.25 23.39
CA SER A 345 2.25 16.98 22.79
C SER A 345 3.53 17.16 21.96
N LEU A 346 4.20 16.06 21.65
CA LEU A 346 5.34 15.98 20.74
C LEU A 346 4.95 15.12 19.53
N TYR A 347 5.10 15.66 18.33
CA TYR A 347 4.84 14.95 17.07
C TYR A 347 6.15 14.48 16.44
N VAL A 348 6.20 13.23 16.00
CA VAL A 348 7.34 12.63 15.28
C VAL A 348 7.03 12.57 13.78
N LEU A 349 8.01 12.96 12.99
CA LEU A 349 7.93 12.98 11.52
C LEU A 349 9.19 12.33 10.95
N GLU A 350 9.02 11.36 10.05
CA GLU A 350 10.11 10.81 9.25
C GLU A 350 10.68 11.90 8.35
N LYS A 351 12.02 11.96 8.27
CA LYS A 351 12.68 12.96 7.44
C LYS A 351 12.32 12.71 5.97
N THR A 352 11.44 13.54 5.41
CA THR A 352 11.18 13.61 3.97
C THR A 352 12.32 14.38 3.30
N GLN A 353 13.10 13.67 2.49
CA GLN A 353 14.37 14.10 1.87
C GLN A 353 15.60 14.14 2.82
N SER A 354 16.55 13.25 2.50
CA SER A 354 18.00 13.40 2.58
C SER A 354 18.54 14.62 3.36
N GLN A 355 18.69 14.49 4.67
CA GLN A 355 19.62 15.35 5.44
C GLN A 355 20.46 14.58 6.46
N ALA A 356 20.31 13.26 6.51
CA ALA A 356 21.13 12.42 7.38
C ALA A 356 22.36 11.85 6.65
N TYR A 357 22.29 11.66 5.31
CA TYR A 357 23.37 11.12 4.49
C TYR A 357 23.27 11.68 3.05
N GLU A 358 24.40 11.94 2.43
CA GLU A 358 24.51 12.17 0.99
C GLU A 358 24.19 10.84 0.29
N VAL A 359 23.02 10.75 -0.35
CA VAL A 359 22.64 9.55 -1.10
C VAL A 359 23.36 9.56 -2.47
N PRO A 360 23.73 8.39 -3.01
CA PRO A 360 24.42 8.29 -4.29
C PRO A 360 23.66 8.99 -5.41
N LYS A 361 24.37 9.81 -6.19
CA LYS A 361 23.80 10.46 -7.38
C LYS A 361 23.92 9.51 -8.57
N ILE A 362 22.78 9.18 -9.18
CA ILE A 362 22.73 8.25 -10.30
C ILE A 362 22.20 8.96 -11.56
N ALA A 363 22.71 8.53 -12.71
CA ALA A 363 22.21 8.88 -14.02
C ALA A 363 21.61 7.65 -14.71
N VAL A 364 20.65 7.87 -15.61
CA VAL A 364 20.07 6.81 -16.44
C VAL A 364 20.19 7.19 -17.92
N LEU A 365 20.80 6.34 -18.74
CA LEU A 365 20.65 6.34 -20.19
C LEU A 365 19.86 5.08 -20.57
N GLY A 366 18.58 5.23 -20.89
CA GLY A 366 17.78 4.04 -21.12
C GLY A 366 16.31 4.33 -21.36
N THR A 367 15.47 3.41 -20.91
CA THR A 367 14.06 3.35 -21.26
C THR A 367 13.18 3.06 -20.04
N CYS A 368 11.92 2.67 -20.27
CA CYS A 368 11.01 2.30 -19.19
C CYS A 368 11.56 1.17 -18.30
N PHE A 369 12.40 0.28 -18.84
CA PHE A 369 12.99 -0.85 -18.10
C PHE A 369 13.92 -0.40 -16.97
N SER A 370 14.70 0.67 -17.15
CA SER A 370 15.62 1.20 -16.13
C SER A 370 15.06 2.43 -15.41
N ARG A 371 14.42 3.36 -16.14
CA ARG A 371 13.92 4.64 -15.63
C ARG A 371 12.75 4.47 -14.67
N ASN A 372 11.78 3.61 -14.99
CA ASN A 372 10.55 3.52 -14.19
C ASN A 372 10.78 2.85 -12.83
N GLY A 373 11.88 2.11 -12.65
CA GLY A 373 12.32 1.67 -11.33
C GLY A 373 12.59 2.83 -10.36
N LEU A 374 12.87 4.03 -10.89
CA LEU A 374 13.14 5.27 -10.15
C LEU A 374 11.96 6.25 -10.23
N ASN A 375 10.74 5.72 -10.17
CA ASN A 375 9.50 6.48 -10.19
C ASN A 375 8.76 6.36 -8.84
N THR A 376 8.20 7.47 -8.35
CA THR A 376 7.55 7.52 -7.03
C THR A 376 6.07 7.11 -7.03
N LEU A 377 5.48 6.71 -8.16
CA LEU A 377 4.11 6.18 -8.17
C LEU A 377 4.04 4.84 -7.39
N PRO A 378 2.92 4.54 -6.71
CA PRO A 378 2.75 3.29 -5.94
C PRO A 378 3.00 2.00 -6.71
N TYR A 379 2.80 2.04 -8.04
CA TYR A 379 3.06 0.92 -8.94
C TYR A 379 4.55 0.55 -9.03
N PHE A 380 5.44 1.54 -8.83
CA PHE A 380 6.89 1.40 -8.93
C PHE A 380 7.53 1.38 -7.53
N ASN A 381 8.39 2.36 -7.20
CA ASN A 381 9.14 2.43 -5.95
C ASN A 381 9.01 3.82 -5.28
N PRO A 382 7.91 4.09 -4.54
CA PRO A 382 7.65 5.38 -3.89
C PRO A 382 8.81 5.93 -3.06
N ASP A 383 9.54 5.03 -2.42
CA ASP A 383 10.60 5.35 -1.46
C ASP A 383 12.02 5.33 -2.07
N TYR A 384 12.17 5.24 -3.40
CA TYR A 384 13.51 5.08 -4.00
C TYR A 384 14.49 6.21 -3.61
N LYS A 385 13.96 7.42 -3.41
CA LYS A 385 14.71 8.62 -3.01
C LYS A 385 15.35 8.50 -1.62
N LYS A 386 14.96 7.51 -0.81
CA LYS A 386 15.62 7.18 0.47
C LYS A 386 17.00 6.54 0.24
N TYR A 387 17.25 5.96 -0.94
CA TYR A 387 18.43 5.15 -1.23
C TYR A 387 19.37 5.79 -2.26
N MET A 388 18.86 6.62 -3.16
CA MET A 388 19.62 7.24 -4.26
C MET A 388 18.89 8.46 -4.82
N ASN A 389 19.62 9.33 -5.51
CA ASN A 389 19.07 10.49 -6.20
C ASN A 389 19.32 10.38 -7.71
N CYS A 390 18.25 10.25 -8.50
CA CYS A 390 18.37 10.29 -9.96
C CYS A 390 18.53 11.75 -10.41
N VAL A 391 19.76 12.15 -10.71
CA VAL A 391 20.12 13.54 -11.03
C VAL A 391 20.08 13.83 -12.53
N PHE A 392 20.04 12.79 -13.36
CA PHE A 392 20.09 12.93 -14.81
C PHE A 392 19.42 11.74 -15.50
N THR A 393 18.69 12.00 -16.58
CA THR A 393 18.08 10.96 -17.40
C THR A 393 18.15 11.36 -18.87
N GLN A 394 18.62 10.46 -19.71
CA GLN A 394 18.44 10.50 -21.16
C GLN A 394 17.65 9.28 -21.61
N PHE A 395 16.63 9.53 -22.43
CA PHE A 395 15.63 8.54 -22.78
C PHE A 395 15.62 8.27 -24.27
N HIS A 396 15.62 6.98 -24.66
CA HIS A 396 15.48 6.53 -26.06
C HIS A 396 16.53 7.10 -27.03
N SER A 397 17.82 7.06 -26.66
CA SER A 397 18.93 7.45 -27.54
C SER A 397 19.82 6.24 -27.85
N ARG A 398 20.13 6.05 -29.14
CA ARG A 398 21.13 5.07 -29.61
C ARG A 398 22.56 5.61 -29.50
N LEU A 399 23.54 4.73 -29.38
CA LEU A 399 24.95 5.13 -29.24
C LEU A 399 25.49 5.87 -30.47
N ASP A 400 25.16 5.39 -31.66
CA ASP A 400 25.54 6.02 -32.93
C ASP A 400 24.97 7.43 -33.09
N ALA A 401 23.75 7.66 -32.58
CA ALA A 401 23.14 8.97 -32.53
C ALA A 401 23.85 9.88 -31.52
N LEU A 402 24.19 9.39 -30.32
CA LEU A 402 24.91 10.17 -29.31
C LEU A 402 26.30 10.62 -29.76
N ASN A 403 26.99 9.80 -30.56
CA ASN A 403 28.35 10.06 -31.06
C ASN A 403 28.40 10.90 -32.34
N ALA A 404 27.26 11.13 -32.99
CA ALA A 404 27.24 11.87 -34.24
C ALA A 404 27.41 13.38 -34.03
N VAL A 405 27.59 14.12 -35.14
CA VAL A 405 27.61 15.60 -35.11
C VAL A 405 26.20 16.16 -34.84
N PRO A 406 26.07 17.39 -34.29
CA PRO A 406 24.75 17.97 -34.00
C PRO A 406 23.81 18.08 -35.20
N ALA A 407 22.52 17.86 -34.95
CA ALA A 407 21.46 18.07 -35.93
C ALA A 407 21.22 19.58 -36.17
N PRO A 408 20.61 19.97 -37.30
CA PRO A 408 20.30 21.37 -37.56
C PRO A 408 19.41 21.98 -36.47
N ALA A 409 19.77 23.17 -35.99
CA ALA A 409 18.99 23.87 -34.95
C ALA A 409 17.53 24.13 -35.38
N SER A 410 17.29 24.31 -36.69
CA SER A 410 15.95 24.51 -37.25
C SER A 410 15.06 23.26 -37.11
N LEU A 411 15.63 22.04 -37.20
CA LEU A 411 14.90 20.81 -36.93
C LEU A 411 14.55 20.69 -35.45
N MET A 412 15.53 20.91 -34.57
CA MET A 412 15.32 20.85 -33.12
C MET A 412 14.23 21.83 -32.66
N GLN A 413 14.17 23.03 -33.23
CA GLN A 413 13.13 24.02 -32.93
C GLN A 413 11.70 23.53 -33.19
N GLN A 414 11.50 22.59 -34.12
CA GLN A 414 10.17 22.02 -34.41
C GLN A 414 9.60 21.24 -33.22
N TYR A 415 10.47 20.75 -32.33
CA TYR A 415 10.07 19.96 -31.16
C TYR A 415 10.01 20.78 -29.86
N LYS A 416 10.23 22.10 -29.91
CA LYS A 416 10.34 22.95 -28.72
C LYS A 416 9.11 22.90 -27.79
N GLN A 417 7.94 22.57 -28.32
CA GLN A 417 6.68 22.44 -27.58
C GLN A 417 6.37 21.00 -27.12
N HIS A 418 7.25 20.04 -27.42
CA HIS A 418 7.09 18.65 -27.00
C HIS A 418 7.32 18.51 -25.49
N HIS A 419 6.50 17.72 -24.80
CA HIS A 419 6.60 17.55 -23.34
C HIS A 419 7.93 16.90 -22.91
N GLU A 420 8.48 16.01 -23.74
CA GLU A 420 9.82 15.41 -23.57
C GLU A 420 10.92 16.15 -24.35
N PHE A 421 10.78 17.47 -24.58
CA PHE A 421 11.72 18.22 -25.42
C PHE A 421 13.17 18.12 -24.94
N GLU A 422 13.42 18.00 -23.63
CA GLU A 422 14.78 17.86 -23.10
C GLU A 422 15.53 16.65 -23.66
N HIS A 423 14.85 15.50 -23.81
CA HIS A 423 15.46 14.29 -24.36
C HIS A 423 15.72 14.42 -25.86
N ILE A 424 14.78 15.04 -26.58
CA ILE A 424 14.91 15.31 -28.01
C ILE A 424 16.07 16.28 -28.27
N ALA A 425 16.08 17.40 -27.53
CA ALA A 425 17.08 18.45 -27.68
C ALA A 425 18.48 17.90 -27.37
N ARG A 426 18.62 17.08 -26.33
CA ARG A 426 19.91 16.48 -25.97
C ARG A 426 20.43 15.49 -27.01
N ASP A 427 19.56 14.63 -27.54
CA ASP A 427 19.91 13.72 -28.64
C ASP A 427 20.31 14.51 -29.88
N MET A 428 19.52 15.53 -30.28
CA MET A 428 19.79 16.34 -31.47
C MET A 428 21.04 17.21 -31.35
N ALA A 429 21.23 17.89 -30.22
CA ALA A 429 22.35 18.78 -29.96
C ALA A 429 23.62 18.04 -29.51
N LYS A 430 23.53 16.73 -29.21
CA LYS A 430 24.66 15.86 -28.84
C LYS A 430 25.33 16.29 -27.53
N THR A 431 24.53 16.83 -26.60
CA THR A 431 25.01 17.39 -25.32
C THR A 431 25.01 16.37 -24.17
N PHE A 432 24.69 15.10 -24.44
CA PHE A 432 24.61 14.05 -23.42
C PHE A 432 25.84 13.95 -22.53
N TYR A 433 27.04 13.88 -23.11
CA TYR A 433 28.27 13.73 -22.33
C TYR A 433 28.56 14.92 -21.42
N ASP A 434 28.32 16.13 -21.90
CA ASP A 434 28.57 17.35 -21.13
C ASP A 434 27.55 17.52 -20.02
N GLU A 435 26.27 17.25 -20.29
CA GLU A 435 25.23 17.32 -19.28
C GLU A 435 25.36 16.20 -18.23
N LEU A 436 25.76 14.99 -18.63
CA LEU A 436 26.09 13.92 -17.69
C LEU A 436 27.22 14.36 -16.74
N ARG A 437 28.30 14.96 -17.27
CA ARG A 437 29.40 15.49 -16.45
C ARG A 437 28.91 16.58 -15.49
N GLN A 438 28.08 17.50 -15.98
CA GLN A 438 27.52 18.60 -15.17
C GLN A 438 26.56 18.11 -14.07
N SER A 439 25.87 17.00 -14.29
CA SER A 439 24.93 16.43 -13.31
C SER A 439 25.62 15.97 -12.01
N GLY A 440 26.93 15.71 -12.06
CA GLY A 440 27.68 15.14 -10.94
C GLY A 440 27.22 13.74 -10.56
N ALA A 441 26.63 13.00 -11.51
CA ALA A 441 26.30 11.59 -11.31
C ALA A 441 27.57 10.77 -11.06
N GLU A 442 27.48 9.86 -10.11
CA GLU A 442 28.57 9.00 -9.65
C GLU A 442 28.47 7.58 -10.23
N ILE A 443 27.26 7.22 -10.66
CA ILE A 443 26.88 5.91 -11.20
C ILE A 443 26.01 6.16 -12.43
N LEU A 444 26.25 5.40 -13.50
CA LEU A 444 25.44 5.42 -14.71
C LEU A 444 24.74 4.08 -14.88
N VAL A 445 23.42 4.09 -14.96
CA VAL A 445 22.64 2.91 -15.39
C VAL A 445 22.35 3.02 -16.88
N ILE A 446 22.63 1.95 -17.62
CA ILE A 446 22.36 1.86 -19.05
C ILE A 446 21.44 0.69 -19.39
N ASP A 447 20.59 0.85 -20.39
CA ASP A 447 19.95 -0.27 -21.09
C ASP A 447 20.05 -0.08 -22.61
N LEU A 448 20.24 -1.18 -23.35
CA LEU A 448 20.50 -1.16 -24.79
C LEU A 448 19.22 -1.34 -25.65
N TYR A 449 18.05 -1.01 -25.10
CA TYR A 449 16.78 -1.10 -25.82
C TYR A 449 16.82 -0.26 -27.11
N ALA A 450 17.34 0.96 -27.04
CA ALA A 450 17.31 1.88 -28.18
C ALA A 450 18.13 1.32 -29.35
N ASP A 451 19.32 0.81 -29.08
CA ASP A 451 20.21 0.20 -30.08
C ASP A 451 19.64 -1.09 -30.66
N ALA A 452 18.98 -1.90 -29.83
CA ALA A 452 18.42 -3.18 -30.25
C ALA A 452 17.10 -3.06 -31.04
N LEU A 453 16.27 -2.04 -30.77
CA LEU A 453 14.91 -1.95 -31.33
C LEU A 453 14.66 -0.76 -32.25
N LEU A 454 15.33 0.36 -32.03
CA LEU A 454 15.06 1.60 -32.75
C LEU A 454 16.04 1.73 -33.91
N THR A 455 15.70 2.55 -34.91
CA THR A 455 16.60 2.89 -36.01
C THR A 455 17.19 4.28 -35.81
N SER A 456 18.31 4.57 -36.47
CA SER A 456 18.83 5.94 -36.60
C SER A 456 18.43 6.53 -37.94
N LEU A 457 18.07 7.81 -37.99
CA LEU A 457 17.92 8.55 -39.24
C LEU A 457 19.19 9.35 -39.54
N LYS A 458 19.67 9.23 -40.77
CA LYS A 458 20.75 10.06 -41.29
C LYS A 458 20.17 11.37 -41.83
N LEU A 459 20.74 12.48 -41.40
CA LEU A 459 20.32 13.82 -41.82
C LEU A 459 21.20 14.35 -42.96
N ASN A 460 20.67 15.31 -43.71
CA ASN A 460 21.33 15.97 -44.83
C ASN A 460 22.68 16.62 -44.46
N ASN A 461 22.86 17.01 -43.20
CA ASN A 461 24.12 17.59 -42.70
C ASN A 461 25.13 16.54 -42.20
N GLY A 462 24.87 15.24 -42.39
CA GLY A 462 25.72 14.15 -41.92
C GLY A 462 25.52 13.76 -40.46
N SER A 463 24.56 14.36 -39.75
CA SER A 463 24.17 13.94 -38.39
C SER A 463 23.40 12.61 -38.42
N LYS A 464 23.38 11.91 -37.27
CA LYS A 464 22.46 10.80 -36.98
C LYS A 464 21.60 11.19 -35.76
N ILE A 465 20.31 10.84 -35.81
CA ILE A 465 19.36 11.02 -34.69
C ILE A 465 18.58 9.73 -34.46
N THR A 466 18.15 9.48 -33.21
CA THR A 466 17.38 8.27 -32.90
C THR A 466 15.93 8.39 -33.36
N TYR A 467 15.45 7.50 -34.22
CA TYR A 467 14.05 7.47 -34.65
C TYR A 467 13.17 6.74 -33.63
N ASN A 468 12.63 7.52 -32.71
CA ASN A 468 11.79 7.05 -31.62
C ASN A 468 10.38 7.67 -31.70
N TYR A 469 9.51 7.23 -30.77
CA TYR A 469 8.13 7.72 -30.74
C TYR A 469 7.99 9.21 -30.40
N LEU A 470 9.03 9.86 -29.86
CA LEU A 470 9.03 11.28 -29.52
C LEU A 470 9.13 12.17 -30.77
N ILE A 471 9.77 11.68 -31.83
CA ILE A 471 10.06 12.49 -33.02
C ILE A 471 9.26 12.09 -34.26
N LYS A 472 8.72 10.85 -34.29
CA LYS A 472 8.15 10.22 -35.49
C LYS A 472 6.92 10.90 -36.07
N ASP A 473 6.14 11.61 -35.25
CA ASP A 473 4.85 12.20 -35.65
C ASP A 473 5.01 13.61 -36.25
N ASN A 474 6.25 14.11 -36.39
CA ASN A 474 6.51 15.42 -36.98
C ASN A 474 6.52 15.33 -38.53
N PRO A 475 5.55 15.97 -39.22
CA PRO A 475 5.46 15.90 -40.68
C PRO A 475 6.65 16.55 -41.40
N ASN A 476 7.34 17.49 -40.75
CA ASN A 476 8.45 18.24 -41.35
C ASN A 476 9.81 17.54 -41.16
N LEU A 477 9.86 16.39 -40.47
CA LEU A 477 11.10 15.65 -40.26
C LEU A 477 11.74 15.22 -41.59
N GLY A 478 10.91 14.91 -42.59
CA GLY A 478 11.37 14.45 -43.91
C GLY A 478 12.23 15.43 -44.66
N ASP A 479 12.09 16.74 -44.43
CA ASP A 479 12.90 17.78 -45.08
C ASP A 479 14.38 17.72 -44.66
N TYR A 480 14.69 17.04 -43.56
CA TYR A 480 16.02 16.96 -42.98
C TYR A 480 16.70 15.61 -43.19
N VAL A 481 15.92 14.59 -43.54
CA VAL A 481 16.39 13.20 -43.66
C VAL A 481 16.96 12.99 -45.06
N SER A 482 18.18 12.46 -45.15
CA SER A 482 18.80 12.16 -46.43
C SER A 482 18.24 10.87 -47.03
N GLU A 483 17.98 9.87 -46.18
CA GLU A 483 17.46 8.56 -46.57
C GLU A 483 16.57 8.00 -45.46
N TRP A 484 15.32 7.65 -45.79
CA TRP A 484 14.36 7.10 -44.82
C TRP A 484 14.55 5.60 -44.54
N ASN A 485 15.15 4.88 -45.49
CA ASN A 485 15.33 3.44 -45.47
C ASN A 485 16.76 3.05 -45.84
N ALA A 486 17.75 3.71 -45.24
CA ALA A 486 19.10 3.18 -45.30
C ALA A 486 19.09 1.85 -44.51
N HIS A 487 18.94 0.72 -45.22
CA HIS A 487 19.46 -0.54 -44.72
C HIS A 487 20.97 -0.35 -44.65
N GLU A 488 21.45 0.25 -43.55
CA GLU A 488 22.85 0.65 -43.42
C GLU A 488 23.76 -0.60 -43.38
N PHE A 489 23.16 -1.80 -43.20
CA PHE A 489 23.85 -3.08 -43.10
C PHE A 489 23.21 -4.15 -43.98
N ASP A 490 24.01 -4.75 -44.86
CA ASP A 490 23.61 -5.88 -45.72
C ASP A 490 23.56 -7.21 -44.96
N ASN A 491 24.22 -7.31 -43.79
CA ASN A 491 24.21 -8.48 -42.91
C ASN A 491 24.48 -8.11 -41.44
N ASP A 492 24.16 -9.04 -40.53
CA ASP A 492 24.28 -8.84 -39.08
C ASP A 492 25.73 -8.58 -38.60
N THR A 493 26.73 -9.10 -39.30
CA THR A 493 28.15 -8.94 -38.90
C THR A 493 28.59 -7.49 -39.01
N ASP A 494 28.22 -6.83 -40.11
CA ASP A 494 28.56 -5.43 -40.33
C ASP A 494 27.86 -4.53 -39.30
N TYR A 495 26.60 -4.83 -38.97
CA TYR A 495 25.86 -4.13 -37.91
C TYR A 495 26.58 -4.23 -36.55
N TYR A 496 26.94 -5.44 -36.12
CA TYR A 496 27.61 -5.62 -34.82
C TYR A 496 29.00 -4.97 -34.80
N ASN A 497 29.74 -4.98 -35.92
CA ASN A 497 31.05 -4.33 -36.02
C ASN A 497 30.94 -2.81 -35.91
N GLU A 498 30.01 -2.18 -36.63
CA GLU A 498 29.80 -0.73 -36.53
C GLU A 498 29.27 -0.33 -35.16
N TRP A 499 28.30 -1.09 -34.62
CA TRP A 499 27.81 -0.84 -33.27
C TRP A 499 28.92 -0.94 -32.23
N LEU A 500 29.81 -1.94 -32.34
CA LEU A 500 30.96 -2.09 -31.44
C LEU A 500 31.92 -0.89 -31.53
N ALA A 501 32.14 -0.34 -32.74
CA ALA A 501 32.93 0.88 -32.90
C ALA A 501 32.28 2.09 -32.20
N GLU A 502 30.95 2.21 -32.27
CA GLU A 502 30.20 3.26 -31.56
C GLU A 502 30.18 3.05 -30.05
N LEU A 503 30.11 1.80 -29.58
CA LEU A 503 30.29 1.46 -28.17
C LEU A 503 31.68 1.88 -27.68
N HIS A 504 32.74 1.66 -28.45
CA HIS A 504 34.08 2.10 -28.09
C HIS A 504 34.20 3.62 -27.93
N LYS A 505 33.60 4.39 -28.84
CA LYS A 505 33.53 5.85 -28.72
C LYS A 505 32.74 6.28 -27.49
N PHE A 506 31.56 5.67 -27.28
CA PHE A 506 30.71 5.95 -26.12
C PHE A 506 31.43 5.70 -24.80
N MET A 507 32.02 4.51 -24.64
CA MET A 507 32.72 4.15 -23.40
C MET A 507 33.98 4.97 -23.19
N HIS A 508 34.69 5.36 -24.26
CA HIS A 508 35.79 6.31 -24.15
C HIS A 508 35.33 7.65 -23.55
N HIS A 509 34.18 8.19 -23.97
CA HIS A 509 33.63 9.42 -23.39
C HIS A 509 33.11 9.22 -21.96
N ILE A 510 32.38 8.13 -21.71
CA ILE A 510 31.76 7.87 -20.40
C ILE A 510 32.81 7.59 -19.33
N THR A 511 33.83 6.79 -19.61
CA THR A 511 34.85 6.43 -18.60
C THR A 511 35.72 7.60 -18.15
N ASN A 512 35.75 8.69 -18.93
CA ASN A 512 36.32 9.98 -18.52
C ASN A 512 35.44 10.77 -17.53
N ILE A 513 34.19 10.34 -17.32
CA ILE A 513 33.21 10.98 -16.44
C ILE A 513 32.88 10.07 -15.25
N ILE A 514 32.58 8.79 -15.51
CA ILE A 514 32.18 7.78 -14.53
C ILE A 514 33.03 6.53 -14.77
N PRO A 515 33.75 5.98 -13.78
CA PRO A 515 34.57 4.78 -13.93
C PRO A 515 33.76 3.60 -14.47
N GLU A 516 34.39 2.71 -15.24
CA GLU A 516 33.74 1.50 -15.78
C GLU A 516 33.06 0.67 -14.70
N SER A 517 33.69 0.54 -13.53
CA SER A 517 33.18 -0.18 -12.36
C SER A 517 31.92 0.43 -11.73
N HIS A 518 31.57 1.67 -12.09
CA HIS A 518 30.39 2.41 -11.63
C HIS A 518 29.29 2.48 -12.70
N ILE A 519 29.48 1.78 -13.83
CA ILE A 519 28.45 1.64 -14.85
C ILE A 519 27.69 0.35 -14.58
N ILE A 520 26.36 0.42 -14.64
CA ILE A 520 25.46 -0.71 -14.42
C ILE A 520 24.67 -0.95 -15.71
N LEU A 521 24.84 -2.10 -16.33
CA LEU A 521 24.01 -2.58 -17.42
C LEU A 521 22.75 -3.27 -16.86
N ASN A 522 21.58 -2.71 -17.19
CA ASN A 522 20.30 -3.37 -16.95
C ASN A 522 19.93 -4.23 -18.18
N ARG A 523 19.95 -5.56 -17.99
CA ARG A 523 19.56 -6.52 -19.03
C ARG A 523 18.05 -6.66 -19.06
N GLY A 524 17.39 -5.72 -19.75
CA GLY A 524 15.95 -5.75 -20.01
C GLY A 524 15.61 -6.66 -21.18
N ARG A 525 14.38 -7.18 -21.25
CA ARG A 525 13.86 -7.85 -22.45
C ARG A 525 12.43 -7.41 -22.66
N LEU A 526 11.95 -7.48 -23.90
CA LEU A 526 10.54 -7.32 -24.19
C LEU A 526 9.76 -8.51 -23.61
N ALA A 527 8.62 -8.23 -23.00
CA ALA A 527 7.70 -9.24 -22.52
C ALA A 527 7.08 -10.01 -23.69
N GLU A 528 7.22 -11.34 -23.67
CA GLU A 528 6.57 -12.22 -24.67
C GLU A 528 5.07 -12.42 -24.38
N LYS A 529 4.68 -12.26 -23.12
CA LYS A 529 3.34 -12.53 -22.61
C LYS A 529 2.78 -11.36 -21.83
N TYR A 530 1.46 -11.32 -21.69
CA TYR A 530 0.72 -10.38 -20.85
C TYR A 530 -0.43 -11.10 -20.14
N SER A 531 -0.88 -10.55 -19.00
CA SER A 531 -2.05 -11.08 -18.28
C SER A 531 -3.33 -10.39 -18.75
N GLU A 532 -4.35 -11.19 -19.05
CA GLU A 532 -5.71 -10.72 -19.37
C GLU A 532 -6.71 -11.66 -18.70
N GLU A 533 -7.58 -11.10 -17.85
CA GLU A 533 -8.62 -11.86 -17.13
C GLU A 533 -8.06 -13.04 -16.30
N GLY A 534 -6.83 -12.89 -15.78
CA GLY A 534 -6.14 -13.93 -15.01
C GLY A 534 -5.49 -15.02 -15.85
N GLN A 535 -5.50 -14.90 -17.18
CA GLN A 535 -4.81 -15.81 -18.10
C GLN A 535 -3.61 -15.13 -18.77
N LEU A 536 -2.51 -15.87 -18.91
CA LEU A 536 -1.35 -15.41 -19.68
C LEU A 536 -1.60 -15.64 -21.17
N LYS A 537 -1.54 -14.55 -21.93
CA LYS A 537 -1.62 -14.54 -23.40
C LYS A 537 -0.29 -14.11 -24.00
N THR A 538 0.01 -14.62 -25.19
CA THR A 538 1.22 -14.25 -25.95
C THR A 538 0.89 -13.10 -26.88
N PHE A 539 1.82 -12.16 -27.06
CA PHE A 539 1.66 -11.09 -28.06
C PHE A 539 1.58 -11.68 -29.48
N SER A 540 0.72 -11.10 -30.33
CA SER A 540 0.62 -11.49 -31.75
C SER A 540 1.94 -11.25 -32.52
N THR A 541 2.74 -10.28 -32.06
CA THR A 541 4.06 -9.93 -32.61
C THR A 541 5.21 -10.70 -31.97
N ILE A 542 4.97 -11.93 -31.49
CA ILE A 542 5.96 -12.72 -30.75
C ILE A 542 7.27 -12.94 -31.53
N GLN A 543 7.20 -13.11 -32.84
CA GLN A 543 8.39 -13.32 -33.66
C GLN A 543 9.28 -12.07 -33.72
N GLN A 544 8.68 -10.87 -33.83
CA GLN A 544 9.43 -9.62 -33.77
C GLN A 544 10.03 -9.41 -32.38
N ILE A 545 9.27 -9.72 -31.33
CA ILE A 545 9.71 -9.62 -29.94
C ILE A 545 10.94 -10.51 -29.69
N LYS A 546 10.89 -11.77 -30.14
CA LYS A 546 12.01 -12.71 -29.99
C LYS A 546 13.25 -12.25 -30.74
N LYS A 547 13.09 -11.80 -31.99
CA LYS A 547 14.21 -11.26 -32.78
C LYS A 547 14.84 -10.04 -32.09
N ALA A 548 14.04 -9.11 -31.59
CA ALA A 548 14.53 -7.94 -30.87
C ALA A 548 15.27 -8.34 -29.58
N ASN A 549 14.74 -9.30 -28.82
CA ASN A 549 15.38 -9.81 -27.61
C ASN A 549 16.70 -10.52 -27.90
N GLU A 550 16.82 -11.24 -29.02
CA GLU A 550 18.05 -11.88 -29.46
C GLU A 550 19.13 -10.84 -29.82
N ILE A 551 18.77 -9.80 -30.58
CA ILE A 551 19.69 -8.69 -30.87
C ILE A 551 20.14 -8.02 -29.57
N TRP A 552 19.20 -7.70 -28.67
CA TRP A 552 19.52 -7.07 -27.39
C TRP A 552 20.45 -7.94 -26.53
N GLU A 553 20.21 -9.25 -26.48
CA GLU A 553 21.09 -10.21 -25.81
C GLU A 553 22.52 -10.17 -26.36
N ASN A 554 22.66 -10.14 -27.68
CA ASN A 554 23.97 -10.08 -28.33
C ASN A 554 24.69 -8.76 -28.04
N LEU A 555 23.99 -7.62 -28.08
CA LEU A 555 24.57 -6.32 -27.74
C LEU A 555 25.03 -6.25 -26.28
N ASP A 556 24.21 -6.73 -25.34
CA ASP A 556 24.57 -6.80 -23.92
C ASP A 556 25.84 -7.65 -23.74
N ASN A 557 25.91 -8.81 -24.40
CA ASN A 557 27.06 -9.72 -24.30
C ASN A 557 28.32 -9.11 -24.89
N LEU A 558 28.23 -8.43 -26.03
CA LEU A 558 29.36 -7.69 -26.62
C LEU A 558 29.86 -6.59 -25.68
N LEU A 559 28.97 -5.83 -25.04
CA LEU A 559 29.35 -4.82 -24.07
C LEU A 559 30.14 -5.42 -22.92
N LEU A 560 29.62 -6.48 -22.30
CA LEU A 560 30.26 -7.11 -21.14
C LEU A 560 31.57 -7.83 -21.49
N GLN A 561 31.70 -8.35 -22.71
CA GLN A 561 32.94 -8.94 -23.20
C GLN A 561 34.06 -7.89 -23.29
N HIS A 562 33.76 -6.68 -23.74
CA HIS A 562 34.75 -5.62 -23.94
C HIS A 562 34.96 -4.74 -22.70
N TYR A 563 33.97 -4.66 -21.81
CA TYR A 563 33.99 -3.84 -20.59
C TYR A 563 33.57 -4.68 -19.37
N PRO A 564 34.44 -5.60 -18.91
CA PRO A 564 34.10 -6.60 -17.89
C PRO A 564 33.93 -6.04 -16.47
N GLN A 565 34.28 -4.77 -16.21
CA GLN A 565 34.07 -4.16 -14.89
C GLN A 565 32.66 -3.58 -14.73
N VAL A 566 31.93 -3.41 -15.84
CA VAL A 566 30.51 -3.01 -15.84
C VAL A 566 29.72 -4.00 -14.98
N LYS A 567 28.93 -3.45 -14.04
CA LYS A 567 28.04 -4.24 -13.20
C LYS A 567 26.79 -4.61 -13.96
N VAL A 568 26.15 -5.71 -13.56
CA VAL A 568 24.99 -6.25 -14.29
C VAL A 568 23.82 -6.42 -13.34
N ILE A 569 22.65 -5.95 -13.78
CA ILE A 569 21.36 -6.37 -13.25
C ILE A 569 20.73 -7.27 -14.31
N ASP A 570 20.65 -8.56 -14.02
CA ASP A 570 20.05 -9.55 -14.90
C ASP A 570 18.83 -10.19 -14.22
N LEU A 571 17.67 -9.86 -14.75
CA LEU A 571 16.39 -10.41 -14.30
C LEU A 571 15.75 -11.33 -15.35
N THR A 572 16.46 -11.66 -16.43
CA THR A 572 15.93 -12.42 -17.56
C THR A 572 15.55 -13.86 -17.18
N GLY A 573 16.15 -14.41 -16.13
CA GLY A 573 15.78 -15.70 -15.55
C GLY A 573 14.40 -15.71 -14.84
N LYS A 574 13.79 -14.55 -14.64
CA LYS A 574 12.46 -14.42 -14.03
C LYS A 574 11.39 -14.22 -15.10
N GLN A 575 10.25 -14.89 -14.97
CA GLN A 575 9.17 -14.88 -15.97
C GLN A 575 8.19 -13.72 -15.76
N TYR A 576 8.66 -12.48 -15.92
CA TYR A 576 7.77 -11.32 -15.89
C TYR A 576 6.94 -11.22 -17.17
N HIS A 577 5.75 -10.65 -17.03
CA HIS A 577 4.84 -10.40 -18.14
C HIS A 577 4.39 -8.94 -18.18
N ALA A 578 3.92 -8.50 -19.35
CA ALA A 578 3.39 -7.16 -19.50
C ALA A 578 2.04 -7.01 -18.78
N ASP A 579 1.79 -5.82 -18.23
CA ASP A 579 0.56 -5.50 -17.51
C ASP A 579 -0.32 -4.54 -18.31
N LYS A 580 -1.57 -4.92 -18.54
CA LYS A 580 -2.57 -4.08 -19.21
C LYS A 580 -2.91 -2.82 -18.43
N ASN A 581 -2.76 -2.86 -17.11
CA ASN A 581 -3.04 -1.75 -16.21
C ASN A 581 -1.79 -0.94 -15.88
N HIS A 582 -0.70 -1.11 -16.64
CA HIS A 582 0.53 -0.36 -16.41
C HIS A 582 0.26 1.16 -16.52
N PRO A 583 0.78 2.00 -15.60
CA PRO A 583 0.45 3.43 -15.54
C PRO A 583 0.76 4.23 -16.81
N PHE A 584 1.67 3.74 -17.65
CA PHE A 584 2.09 4.37 -18.90
C PHE A 584 1.55 3.67 -20.15
N GLY A 585 0.47 2.90 -19.99
CA GLY A 585 -0.22 2.21 -21.09
C GLY A 585 0.29 0.79 -21.32
N PHE A 586 -0.40 0.04 -22.19
CA PHE A 586 -0.12 -1.37 -22.44
C PHE A 586 0.82 -1.55 -23.63
N SER A 587 1.97 -2.21 -23.41
CA SER A 587 2.91 -2.62 -24.45
C SER A 587 3.79 -3.77 -23.96
N TYR A 588 4.51 -4.43 -24.87
CA TYR A 588 5.53 -5.44 -24.50
C TYR A 588 6.73 -4.84 -23.74
N SER A 589 6.82 -3.51 -23.62
CA SER A 589 7.88 -2.82 -22.86
C SER A 589 7.45 -2.48 -21.41
N HIS A 590 6.21 -2.79 -21.05
CA HIS A 590 5.61 -2.38 -19.78
C HIS A 590 5.27 -3.59 -18.91
N TYR A 591 6.26 -4.02 -18.13
CA TYR A 591 6.14 -5.13 -17.20
C TYR A 591 5.17 -4.86 -16.04
N GLU A 592 4.73 -5.93 -15.40
CA GLU A 592 4.05 -5.90 -14.10
C GLU A 592 4.88 -5.20 -13.00
N SER A 593 4.20 -4.69 -11.98
CA SER A 593 4.78 -3.96 -10.84
C SER A 593 5.97 -4.68 -10.18
N GLN A 594 5.93 -6.02 -10.11
CA GLN A 594 6.97 -6.80 -9.46
C GLN A 594 8.34 -6.69 -10.14
N TYR A 595 8.38 -6.52 -11.47
CA TYR A 595 9.64 -6.32 -12.20
C TYR A 595 10.39 -5.09 -11.67
N TYR A 596 9.69 -3.96 -11.52
CA TYR A 596 10.31 -2.70 -11.11
C TYR A 596 10.79 -2.72 -9.65
N LYS A 597 10.10 -3.47 -8.78
CA LYS A 597 10.49 -3.66 -7.38
C LYS A 597 11.74 -4.54 -7.25
N ASP A 598 11.80 -5.60 -8.03
CA ASP A 598 12.95 -6.49 -8.06
C ASP A 598 14.17 -5.81 -8.70
N TYR A 599 13.96 -5.10 -9.81
CA TYR A 599 14.99 -4.27 -10.45
C TYR A 599 15.54 -3.23 -9.48
N PHE A 600 14.68 -2.50 -8.77
CA PHE A 600 15.12 -1.50 -7.81
C PHE A 600 15.89 -2.13 -6.64
N SER A 601 15.47 -3.31 -6.17
CA SER A 601 16.19 -4.04 -5.12
C SER A 601 17.59 -4.44 -5.57
N GLU A 602 17.75 -4.92 -6.81
CA GLU A 602 19.07 -5.21 -7.38
C GLU A 602 19.90 -3.94 -7.61
N LEU A 603 19.28 -2.86 -8.06
CA LEU A 603 19.95 -1.57 -8.23
C LEU A 603 20.51 -1.05 -6.91
N VAL A 604 19.73 -1.10 -5.82
CA VAL A 604 20.21 -0.72 -4.48
C VAL A 604 21.42 -1.57 -4.07
N LYS A 605 21.39 -2.89 -4.32
CA LYS A 605 22.53 -3.76 -4.02
C LYS A 605 23.78 -3.35 -4.80
N GLN A 606 23.65 -3.12 -6.11
CA GLN A 606 24.79 -2.70 -6.94
C GLN A 606 25.35 -1.35 -6.51
N VAL A 607 24.48 -0.38 -6.21
CA VAL A 607 24.87 0.94 -5.71
C VAL A 607 25.63 0.84 -4.38
N LEU A 608 25.16 0.00 -3.45
CA LEU A 608 25.86 -0.23 -2.18
C LEU A 608 27.22 -0.91 -2.37
N LEU A 609 27.32 -1.88 -3.28
CA LEU A 609 28.59 -2.54 -3.61
C LEU A 609 29.60 -1.57 -4.22
N ILE A 610 29.14 -0.68 -5.11
CA ILE A 610 29.97 0.36 -5.72
C ILE A 610 30.48 1.34 -4.65
N LYS A 611 29.63 1.75 -3.71
CA LYS A 611 29.99 2.71 -2.65
C LYS A 611 30.85 2.13 -1.52
N ALA A 612 30.94 0.80 -1.40
CA ALA A 612 31.78 0.13 -0.43
C ALA A 612 33.23 -0.07 -0.89
N LEU A 613 33.49 0.11 -2.20
CA LEU A 613 34.81 0.10 -2.84
C LEU A 613 35.39 1.50 -2.87
#